data_AF-A0A964YHG2-F1
#
_entry.id   AF-A0A964YHG2-F1
#
_cell.length_a   1.000
_cell.length_b   1.000
_cell.length_c   1.000
_cell.angle_alpha   90.00
_cell.angle_beta   90.00
_cell.angle_gamma   90.00
#
_symmetry.space_group_name_H-M   'P 1'
#
loop_
_entity.id
_entity.type
_entity.pdbx_description
1 polymer ?
#
loop_
_entity_poly.entity_id
_entity_poly.type
_entity_poly.pdbx_seq_one_letter_code
_entity_poly.pdbx_strand_id
1 'polypeptide(L)'
;MEKKYHIEEILNSLDGIQRAEPQPFLFTRIMGRMRKEEKTADQVIYRLITRPALALAIGCFFIGLNTYFIVDRLENSNQVSDNNQPLAAEYVQHNINPYEPNEIP
;
A
#
# COMPACT_ATOMS: atom_id res chain seq x y z
N MET A 1 36.73 54.90 -34.17
CA MET A 1 36.07 53.86 -34.98
C MET A 1 34.58 54.14 -34.91
N GLU A 2 34.04 54.76 -35.95
CA GLU A 2 32.61 55.09 -36.06
C GLU A 2 31.85 53.81 -36.40
N LYS A 3 30.87 53.44 -35.56
CA LYS A 3 30.06 52.23 -35.76
C LYS A 3 29.04 52.50 -36.86
N LYS A 4 29.47 52.33 -38.12
CA LYS A 4 28.56 52.28 -39.28
C LYS A 4 27.69 51.05 -39.12
N TYR A 5 26.54 51.20 -38.45
CA TYR A 5 25.48 50.23 -38.59
C TYR A 5 25.03 50.30 -40.05
N HIS A 6 25.18 49.20 -40.78
CA HIS A 6 24.63 49.06 -42.11
C HIS A 6 23.11 49.02 -41.97
N ILE A 7 22.49 50.20 -41.89
CA ILE A 7 21.04 50.39 -41.86
C ILE A 7 20.39 49.57 -42.97
N GLU A 8 21.06 49.48 -44.12
CA GLU A 8 20.64 48.70 -45.27
C GLU A 8 20.68 47.19 -45.03
N GLU A 9 21.61 46.68 -44.22
CA GLU A 9 21.67 45.27 -43.80
C GLU A 9 20.53 44.94 -42.83
N ILE A 10 20.21 45.85 -41.91
CA ILE A 10 19.07 45.69 -40.99
C ILE A 10 17.76 45.72 -41.77
N LEU A 11 17.59 46.67 -42.70
CA LEU A 11 16.42 46.77 -43.55
C LEU A 11 16.26 45.52 -44.44
N ASN A 12 17.36 45.01 -45.02
CA ASN A 12 17.34 43.75 -45.79
C ASN A 12 17.03 42.52 -44.92
N SER A 13 17.38 42.52 -43.63
CA SER A 13 17.03 41.42 -42.71
C SER A 13 15.55 41.41 -42.28
N LEU A 14 14.88 42.56 -42.40
CA LEU A 14 13.46 42.74 -42.11
C LEU A 14 12.59 42.51 -43.36
N ASP A 15 13.20 42.53 -44.54
CA ASP A 15 12.51 42.31 -45.80
C ASP A 15 12.04 40.85 -45.89
N GLY A 16 10.77 40.65 -46.24
CA GLY A 16 10.14 39.33 -46.25
C GLY A 16 9.66 38.82 -44.88
N ILE A 17 9.65 39.64 -43.83
CA ILE A 17 8.98 39.29 -42.57
C ILE A 17 7.49 39.05 -42.83
N GLN A 18 7.06 37.83 -42.53
CA GLN A 18 5.65 37.44 -42.52
C GLN A 18 5.20 37.23 -41.08
N ARG A 19 3.88 37.35 -40.88
CA ARG A 19 3.26 37.05 -39.58
C ARG A 19 3.56 35.60 -39.22
N ALA A 20 4.35 35.40 -38.16
CA ALA A 20 4.65 34.07 -37.68
C ALA A 20 3.38 33.42 -37.11
N GLU A 21 2.95 32.32 -37.71
CA GLU A 21 1.93 31.46 -37.11
C GLU A 21 2.60 30.34 -36.32
N PRO A 22 2.11 30.03 -35.11
CA PRO A 22 2.64 28.92 -34.35
C PRO A 22 2.43 27.62 -35.11
N GLN A 23 3.46 26.77 -35.16
CA GLN A 23 3.32 25.41 -35.66
C GLN A 23 2.15 24.70 -34.95
N PRO A 24 1.37 23.85 -35.64
CA PRO A 24 0.27 23.12 -35.03
C PRO A 24 0.74 22.41 -33.75
N PHE A 25 -0.06 22.49 -32.68
CA PHE A 25 0.21 21.86 -31.38
C PHE A 25 1.44 22.38 -30.60
N LEU A 26 2.04 23.52 -30.97
CA LEU A 26 3.12 24.16 -30.20
C LEU A 26 2.71 24.36 -28.73
N PHE A 27 1.51 24.92 -28.51
CA PHE A 27 0.97 25.19 -27.18
C PHE A 27 0.89 23.92 -26.33
N THR A 28 0.33 22.84 -26.89
CA THR A 28 0.21 21.54 -26.22
C THR A 28 1.56 20.97 -25.85
N ARG A 29 2.57 21.08 -26.74
CA ARG A 29 3.92 20.57 -26.49
C ARG A 29 4.62 21.34 -25.36
N ILE A 30 4.50 22.67 -25.35
CA ILE A 30 5.06 23.53 -24.30
C ILE A 30 4.39 23.20 -22.96
N MET A 31 3.05 23.20 -22.92
CA MET A 31 2.28 22.88 -21.71
C MET A 31 2.55 21.47 -21.19
N GLY A 32 2.77 20.50 -22.09
CA GLY A 32 3.12 19.14 -21.73
C GLY A 32 4.47 19.03 -21.02
N ARG A 33 5.45 19.86 -21.39
CA ARG A 33 6.77 19.92 -20.71
C ARG A 33 6.67 20.64 -19.38
N MET A 34 6.02 21.82 -19.35
CA MET A 34 5.84 22.60 -18.12
C MET A 34 5.12 21.81 -17.02
N ARG A 35 4.04 21.10 -17.36
CA ARG A 35 3.28 20.28 -16.40
C ARG A 35 4.01 19.04 -15.90
N LYS A 36 5.04 18.58 -16.62
CA LYS A 36 5.85 17.42 -16.23
C LYS A 36 6.84 17.79 -15.13
N GLU A 37 7.40 18.99 -15.21
CA GLU A 37 8.40 19.48 -14.27
C GLU A 37 7.79 19.77 -12.89
N GLU A 38 6.57 20.33 -12.83
CA GLU A 38 5.88 20.64 -11.57
C GLU A 38 5.54 19.43 -10.70
N LYS A 39 5.41 18.23 -11.28
CA LYS A 39 4.95 17.04 -10.54
C LYS A 39 6.08 16.18 -9.96
N THR A 40 7.32 16.42 -10.34
CA THR A 40 8.37 15.39 -10.19
C THR A 40 8.92 15.27 -8.76
N ALA A 41 9.07 16.37 -8.01
CA ALA A 41 9.63 16.30 -6.65
C ALA A 41 8.60 15.78 -5.63
N ASP A 42 7.41 16.36 -5.61
CA ASP A 42 6.38 16.00 -4.63
C ASP A 42 5.83 14.60 -4.87
N GLN A 43 5.60 14.18 -6.12
CA GLN A 43 5.13 12.81 -6.39
C GLN A 43 6.11 11.73 -5.99
N VAL A 44 7.42 11.98 -6.03
CA VAL A 44 8.43 10.99 -5.63
C VAL A 44 8.40 10.79 -4.12
N ILE A 45 8.27 11.87 -3.35
CA ILE A 45 8.16 11.82 -1.88
C ILE A 45 6.86 11.13 -1.47
N TYR A 46 5.72 11.51 -2.08
CA TYR A 46 4.45 10.84 -1.82
C TYR A 46 4.49 9.36 -2.17
N ARG A 47 5.10 8.98 -3.30
CA ARG A 47 5.24 7.57 -3.72
C ARG A 47 6.17 6.78 -2.81
N LEU A 48 7.22 7.40 -2.27
CA LEU A 48 8.18 6.77 -1.37
C LEU A 48 7.58 6.55 0.03
N ILE A 49 6.67 7.41 0.48
CA ILE A 49 6.00 7.30 1.79
C ILE A 49 4.74 6.45 1.72
N THR A 50 3.92 6.57 0.66
CA THR A 50 2.66 5.82 0.55
C THR A 50 2.86 4.31 0.44
N ARG A 51 3.92 3.85 -0.23
CA ARG A 51 4.22 2.41 -0.36
C ARG A 51 4.53 1.72 0.98
N PRO A 52 5.47 2.21 1.82
CA PRO A 52 5.73 1.62 3.13
C PRO A 52 4.59 1.87 4.12
N ALA A 53 3.91 3.03 4.06
CA ALA A 53 2.78 3.32 4.95
C ALA A 53 1.62 2.34 4.72
N LEU A 54 1.33 1.97 3.47
CA LEU A 54 0.29 0.99 3.16
C LEU A 54 0.66 -0.41 3.68
N ALA A 55 1.92 -0.83 3.50
CA ALA A 55 2.40 -2.11 4.02
C ALA A 55 2.33 -2.17 5.56
N LEU A 56 2.69 -1.09 6.24
CA LEU A 56 2.56 -0.98 7.70
C LEU A 56 1.10 -0.96 8.15
N ALA A 57 0.21 -0.25 7.44
CA ALA A 57 -1.21 -0.22 7.77
C ALA A 57 -1.84 -1.62 7.67
N ILE A 58 -1.52 -2.36 6.61
CA ILE A 58 -1.97 -3.75 6.43
C ILE A 58 -1.41 -4.65 7.53
N GLY A 59 -0.11 -4.53 7.84
CA GLY A 59 0.52 -5.28 8.93
C GLY A 59 -0.13 -5.02 10.29
N CYS A 60 -0.29 -3.74 10.65
CA CYS A 60 -0.97 -3.32 11.87
C CYS A 60 -2.42 -3.79 11.93
N PHE A 61 -3.13 -3.80 10.79
CA PHE A 61 -4.51 -4.30 10.72
C PHE A 61 -4.60 -5.78 11.07
N PHE A 62 -3.73 -6.62 10.50
CA PHE A 62 -3.68 -8.04 10.82
C PHE A 62 -3.26 -8.29 12.27
N ILE A 63 -2.25 -7.58 12.78
CA ILE A 63 -1.84 -7.69 14.17
C ILE A 63 -2.98 -7.28 15.11
N GLY A 64 -3.66 -6.17 14.82
CA GLY A 64 -4.80 -5.68 15.60
C GLY A 64 -5.97 -6.66 15.63
N LEU A 65 -6.32 -7.27 14.49
CA LEU A 65 -7.34 -8.31 14.43
C LEU A 65 -6.99 -9.52 15.30
N ASN A 66 -5.74 -9.99 15.22
CA ASN A 66 -5.29 -11.12 16.02
C ASN A 66 -5.35 -10.80 17.52
N THR A 67 -4.85 -9.62 17.93
CA THR A 67 -4.93 -9.17 19.32
C THR A 67 -6.38 -9.06 19.79
N TYR A 68 -7.28 -8.49 18.97
CA TYR A 68 -8.70 -8.36 19.29
C TYR A 68 -9.35 -9.72 19.54
N PHE A 69 -9.12 -10.71 18.68
CA PHE A 69 -9.66 -12.06 18.88
C PHE A 69 -9.13 -12.72 20.15
N ILE A 70 -7.86 -12.50 20.51
CA ILE A 70 -7.29 -13.06 21.74
C ILE A 70 -7.93 -12.44 22.97
N VAL A 71 -8.12 -11.12 22.99
CA VAL A 71 -8.76 -10.41 24.11
C VAL A 71 -10.22 -10.81 24.23
N ASP A 72 -10.97 -10.84 23.13
CA ASP A 72 -12.37 -11.28 23.10
C ASP A 72 -12.51 -12.72 23.61
N ARG A 73 -11.62 -13.63 23.16
CA ARG A 73 -11.57 -15.00 23.68
C ARG A 73 -11.26 -15.04 25.16
N LEU A 74 -10.35 -14.23 25.68
CA LEU A 74 -9.99 -14.22 27.09
C LEU A 74 -11.14 -13.69 27.97
N GLU A 75 -11.81 -12.63 27.54
CA GLU A 75 -12.98 -12.08 28.22
C GLU A 75 -14.15 -13.09 28.23
N ASN A 76 -14.38 -13.76 27.10
CA ASN A 76 -15.45 -14.75 26.93
C ASN A 76 -15.08 -16.17 27.43
N SER A 77 -13.80 -16.47 27.70
CA SER A 77 -13.34 -17.80 28.18
C SER A 77 -13.74 -18.11 29.63
N ASN A 78 -14.27 -17.13 30.38
CA ASN A 78 -14.90 -17.40 31.67
C ASN A 78 -16.24 -18.14 31.54
N GLN A 79 -16.71 -18.42 30.32
CA GLN A 79 -17.88 -19.26 30.04
C GLN A 79 -17.54 -20.56 29.29
N VAL A 80 -16.35 -21.12 29.46
CA VAL A 80 -16.17 -22.55 29.22
C VAL A 80 -16.71 -23.29 30.46
N SER A 81 -18.04 -23.43 30.48
CA SER A 81 -18.71 -24.38 31.36
C SER A 81 -18.13 -25.76 31.07
N ASP A 82 -17.71 -26.43 32.14
CA ASP A 82 -17.03 -27.72 32.22
C ASP A 82 -17.91 -28.90 31.75
N ASN A 83 -18.57 -28.76 30.61
CA ASN A 83 -19.55 -29.72 30.08
C ASN A 83 -18.93 -30.83 29.21
N ASN A 84 -17.59 -30.83 29.05
CA ASN A 84 -16.86 -31.85 28.30
C ASN A 84 -16.17 -32.90 29.19
N GLN A 85 -16.29 -32.78 30.52
CA GLN A 85 -15.82 -33.80 31.46
C GLN A 85 -16.54 -35.17 31.44
N PRO A 86 -17.83 -35.33 31.04
CA PRO A 86 -18.43 -36.66 31.05
C PRO A 86 -17.87 -37.59 29.98
N LEU A 87 -17.27 -37.07 28.90
CA LEU A 87 -16.71 -37.88 27.81
C LEU A 87 -15.32 -38.45 28.15
N ALA A 88 -14.51 -37.75 28.95
CA ALA A 88 -13.20 -38.24 29.38
C ALA A 88 -13.30 -39.25 30.54
N ALA A 89 -14.34 -39.12 31.38
CA ALA A 89 -14.61 -40.06 32.47
C ALA A 89 -15.00 -41.46 31.97
N GLU A 90 -15.62 -41.58 30.79
CA GLU A 90 -16.03 -42.86 30.20
C GLU A 90 -14.85 -43.73 29.76
N TYR A 91 -13.72 -43.13 29.34
CA TYR A 91 -12.52 -43.89 28.95
C TYR A 91 -11.79 -44.55 30.12
N VAL A 92 -12.03 -44.12 31.36
CA VAL A 92 -11.34 -44.67 32.54
C VAL A 92 -12.03 -45.93 33.05
N GLN A 93 -13.32 -46.14 32.76
CA GLN A 93 -14.09 -47.23 33.34
C GLN A 93 -13.92 -48.58 32.62
N HIS A 94 -13.33 -48.62 31.42
CA HIS A 94 -13.14 -49.87 30.67
C HIS A 94 -11.68 -50.36 30.66
N ASN A 95 -11.05 -50.43 31.84
CA ASN A 95 -9.82 -51.20 32.02
C ASN A 95 -10.17 -52.57 32.61
N ILE A 96 -10.52 -53.53 31.75
CA ILE A 96 -10.52 -54.95 32.11
C ILE A 96 -9.08 -55.36 32.38
N ASN A 97 -8.72 -55.50 33.65
CA ASN A 97 -7.41 -55.95 34.08
C ASN A 97 -7.23 -57.44 33.71
N PRO A 98 -6.37 -57.80 32.74
CA PRO A 98 -6.25 -59.17 32.23
C PRO A 98 -5.59 -60.14 33.22
N TYR A 99 -5.25 -59.69 34.44
CA TYR A 99 -4.58 -60.47 35.48
C TYR A 99 -5.44 -60.67 36.74
N GLU A 100 -6.70 -60.23 36.78
CA GLU A 100 -7.61 -60.61 37.86
C GLU A 100 -8.09 -62.05 37.63
N PRO A 101 -7.80 -63.01 38.54
CA PRO A 101 -8.40 -64.32 38.48
C PRO A 101 -9.86 -64.18 38.84
N ASN A 102 -10.73 -64.54 37.90
CA ASN A 102 -12.16 -64.71 38.11
C ASN A 102 -12.37 -65.84 39.13
N GLU A 103 -12.49 -65.48 40.41
CA GLU A 103 -13.01 -66.37 41.44
C GLU A 103 -14.50 -66.59 41.16
N ILE A 104 -14.85 -67.84 40.84
CA ILE A 104 -16.21 -68.30 40.58
C ILE A 104 -16.78 -68.80 41.91
N PRO A 105 -17.91 -68.26 42.41
CA PRO A 105 -18.82 -68.97 43.30
C PRO A 105 -19.90 -69.73 42.51
#